data_AF-A0A7Y5C803-F1
#
_entry.id   AF-A0A7Y5C803-F1
#
_cell.length_a   1.000
_cell.length_b   1.000
_cell.length_c   1.000
_cell.angle_alpha   90.00
_cell.angle_beta   90.00
_cell.angle_gamma   90.00
#
_symmetry.space_group_name_H-M   'P 1'
#
loop_
_entity.id
_entity.type
_entity.pdbx_description
1 polymer ?
#
loop_
_entity_poly.entity_id
_entity_poly.type
_entity_poly.pdbx_seq_one_letter_code
_entity_poly.pdbx_strand_id
1 'polypeptide(L)'
;MQGTLTPEIESAIAAQERCGSSYVQCDPQLIELTVHAAVRGAALEHEYQDAREACYESPDSEARERAFVALNQEWFARLCLAAPVLKVIEECPDVSARTARCILAPAYRARDECAELYGHTPLPCAGKPTMVIRLRPESFARPDEMTGLLRHELMHISDILDPAFGYDPSPQQFLHDDGVPTVLRDRYRVLWDTYIDGRLVQEGRGAGIPYERRRTEFCLVFKMLDPLNIAAFDKVFGAVELTHRQILELSRSPRAILEIDAER
;
A
#
# COMPACT_ATOMS: atom_id res chain seq x y z
N MET A 1 -7.69 -2.62 -16.31
CA MET A 1 -7.33 -3.98 -16.74
C MET A 1 -7.70 -4.90 -15.59
N GLN A 2 -8.70 -5.76 -15.75
CA GLN A 2 -9.18 -6.65 -14.68
C GLN A 2 -8.17 -7.80 -14.52
N GLY A 3 -7.47 -7.84 -13.38
CA GLY A 3 -6.59 -8.96 -13.03
C GLY A 3 -7.37 -9.97 -12.20
N THR A 4 -7.62 -11.15 -12.77
CA THR A 4 -8.05 -12.33 -12.04
C THR A 4 -6.93 -12.77 -11.10
N LEU A 5 -7.25 -13.16 -9.87
CA LEU A 5 -6.26 -13.77 -8.96
C LEU A 5 -5.74 -15.06 -9.58
N THR A 6 -4.44 -15.33 -9.46
CA THR A 6 -3.87 -16.57 -10.00
C THR A 6 -4.22 -17.75 -9.07
N PRO A 7 -4.36 -18.98 -9.60
CA PRO A 7 -4.64 -20.17 -8.80
C PRO A 7 -3.62 -20.45 -7.69
N GLU A 8 -2.37 -19.96 -7.85
CA GLU A 8 -1.35 -20.09 -6.81
C GLU A 8 -1.69 -19.27 -5.55
N ILE A 9 -2.27 -18.08 -5.73
CA ILE A 9 -2.73 -17.21 -4.64
C ILE A 9 -3.92 -17.85 -3.92
N GLU A 10 -4.83 -18.50 -4.64
CA GLU A 10 -5.99 -19.20 -4.05
C GLU A 10 -5.58 -20.42 -3.19
N SER A 11 -4.52 -21.13 -3.58
CA SER A 11 -4.01 -22.29 -2.84
C SER A 11 -3.24 -21.89 -1.56
N ALA A 12 -2.45 -20.82 -1.64
CA ALA A 12 -1.76 -20.22 -0.50
C ALA A 12 -2.71 -19.78 0.62
N ILE A 13 -3.89 -19.27 0.25
CA ILE A 13 -4.96 -18.80 1.14
C ILE A 13 -5.52 -19.92 2.04
N ALA A 14 -5.50 -21.18 1.60
CA ALA A 14 -6.02 -22.32 2.37
C ALA A 14 -5.05 -22.81 3.45
N ALA A 15 -3.76 -22.44 3.41
CA ALA A 15 -2.72 -23.01 4.26
C ALA A 15 -2.44 -22.23 5.56
N GLN A 16 -3.08 -21.07 5.78
CA GLN A 16 -2.51 -20.02 6.65
C GLN A 16 -3.31 -19.66 7.92
N GLU A 17 -4.32 -20.44 8.29
CA GLU A 17 -5.18 -20.18 9.47
C GLU A 17 -4.49 -20.27 10.85
N ARG A 18 -3.16 -20.17 10.96
CA ARG A 18 -2.41 -20.44 12.22
C ARG A 18 -1.46 -19.34 12.74
N CYS A 19 -1.42 -18.13 12.16
CA CYS A 19 -0.44 -17.11 12.60
C CYS A 19 -0.98 -15.72 13.03
N GLY A 20 -2.30 -15.53 13.09
CA GLY A 20 -2.89 -14.23 13.40
C GLY A 20 -4.16 -14.01 12.59
N SER A 21 -4.93 -12.98 12.95
CA SER A 21 -6.27 -12.62 12.44
C SER A 21 -6.61 -13.26 11.09
N SER A 22 -7.70 -14.02 11.01
CA SER A 22 -8.21 -14.66 9.77
C SER A 22 -8.40 -13.69 8.59
N TYR A 23 -8.33 -12.40 8.87
CA TYR A 23 -8.39 -11.32 7.91
C TYR A 23 -7.08 -11.10 7.12
N VAL A 24 -5.89 -11.29 7.70
CA VAL A 24 -4.59 -11.06 7.03
C VAL A 24 -3.96 -12.39 6.60
N GLN A 25 -3.68 -12.51 5.31
CA GLN A 25 -3.09 -13.66 4.67
C GLN A 25 -1.77 -13.23 4.03
N CYS A 26 -0.71 -14.03 4.12
CA CYS A 26 0.60 -13.68 3.55
C CYS A 26 1.02 -14.74 2.54
N ASP A 27 1.28 -14.32 1.31
CA ASP A 27 1.79 -15.18 0.26
C ASP A 27 3.03 -15.98 0.75
N PRO A 28 3.05 -17.33 0.63
CA PRO A 28 4.17 -18.16 1.03
C PRO A 28 5.50 -17.73 0.43
N GLN A 29 5.50 -17.21 -0.81
CA GLN A 29 6.69 -16.69 -1.46
C GLN A 29 7.20 -15.43 -0.75
N LEU A 30 6.31 -14.52 -0.33
CA LEU A 30 6.71 -13.37 0.48
C LEU A 30 7.34 -13.82 1.80
N ILE A 31 6.71 -14.79 2.48
CA ILE A 31 7.22 -15.34 3.75
C ILE A 31 8.64 -15.88 3.55
N GLU A 32 8.85 -16.79 2.59
CA GLU A 32 10.16 -17.39 2.35
C GLU A 32 11.22 -16.34 2.03
N LEU A 33 10.93 -15.44 1.08
CA LEU A 33 11.88 -14.40 0.69
C LEU A 33 12.23 -13.47 1.86
N THR A 34 11.25 -13.15 2.71
CA THR A 34 11.46 -12.26 3.86
C THR A 34 12.26 -12.95 4.96
N VAL A 35 11.98 -14.22 5.27
CA VAL A 35 12.80 -15.00 6.22
C VAL A 35 14.23 -15.08 5.72
N HIS A 36 14.43 -15.42 4.44
CA HIS A 36 15.76 -15.43 3.82
C HIS A 36 16.50 -14.10 3.94
N ALA A 37 15.81 -12.99 3.67
CA ALA A 37 16.39 -11.67 3.80
C ALA A 37 16.74 -11.33 5.26
N ALA A 38 15.91 -11.74 6.21
CA ALA A 38 16.07 -11.45 7.64
C ALA A 38 17.18 -12.27 8.31
N VAL A 39 17.37 -13.54 7.91
CA VAL A 39 18.39 -14.41 8.52
C VAL A 39 19.77 -14.26 7.88
N ARG A 40 19.86 -13.75 6.66
CA ARG A 40 21.14 -13.63 5.94
C ARG A 40 22.13 -12.73 6.69
N GLY A 41 23.30 -13.29 7.02
CA GLY A 41 24.34 -12.60 7.79
C GLY A 41 23.99 -12.37 9.27
N ALA A 42 22.87 -12.92 9.75
CA ALA A 42 22.45 -12.84 11.15
C ALA A 42 23.00 -14.02 11.96
N ALA A 43 23.02 -13.88 13.29
CA ALA A 43 23.47 -14.94 14.19
C ALA A 43 22.67 -16.26 14.05
N LEU A 44 21.43 -16.18 13.55
CA LEU A 44 20.52 -17.31 13.37
C LEU A 44 20.64 -17.98 11.98
N GLU A 45 21.54 -17.51 11.10
CA GLU A 45 21.66 -18.03 9.72
C GLU A 45 21.95 -19.53 9.69
N HIS A 46 22.89 -20.00 10.52
CA HIS A 46 23.24 -21.41 10.59
C HIS A 46 22.08 -22.27 11.10
N GLU A 47 21.37 -21.82 12.14
CA GLU A 47 20.21 -22.54 12.67
C GLU A 47 19.09 -22.67 11.62
N TYR A 48 18.84 -21.60 10.85
CA TYR A 48 17.89 -21.64 9.75
C TYR A 48 18.34 -22.59 8.63
N GLN A 49 19.62 -22.56 8.27
CA GLN A 49 20.17 -23.43 7.23
C GLN A 49 20.08 -24.91 7.61
N ASP A 50 20.43 -25.27 8.85
CA ASP A 50 20.30 -26.65 9.35
C ASP A 50 18.84 -27.12 9.30
N ALA A 51 17.90 -26.27 9.73
CA ALA A 51 16.47 -26.58 9.68
C ALA A 51 15.95 -26.72 8.23
N ARG A 52 16.49 -25.92 7.31
CA ARG A 52 16.18 -25.97 5.88
C ARG A 52 16.76 -27.22 5.20
N GLU A 53 17.94 -27.68 5.62
CA GLU A 53 18.54 -28.94 5.16
C GLU A 53 17.71 -30.15 5.58
N ALA A 54 17.17 -30.15 6.81
CA ALA A 54 16.31 -31.23 7.31
C ALA A 54 15.04 -31.45 6.44
N CYS A 55 14.55 -30.43 5.75
CA CYS A 55 13.42 -30.58 4.82
C CYS A 55 13.74 -31.52 3.64
N TYR A 56 15.01 -31.66 3.24
CA TYR A 56 15.43 -32.56 2.17
C TYR A 56 15.46 -34.04 2.57
N GLU A 57 15.30 -34.37 3.85
CA GLU A 57 15.25 -35.77 4.31
C GLU A 57 14.02 -36.52 3.78
N SER A 58 12.94 -35.79 3.44
CA SER A 58 11.76 -36.37 2.81
C SER A 58 12.03 -36.74 1.34
N PRO A 59 11.87 -38.01 0.94
CA PRO A 59 12.00 -38.42 -0.46
C PRO A 59 10.78 -38.02 -1.31
N ASP A 60 9.64 -37.72 -0.68
CA ASP A 60 8.43 -37.22 -1.36
C ASP A 60 8.53 -35.71 -1.59
N SER A 61 8.39 -35.30 -2.85
CA SER A 61 8.45 -33.90 -3.27
C SER A 61 7.33 -33.05 -2.69
N GLU A 62 6.12 -33.58 -2.56
CA GLU A 62 5.00 -32.81 -2.01
C GLU A 62 5.12 -32.62 -0.50
N ALA A 63 5.50 -33.69 0.22
CA ALA A 63 5.81 -33.59 1.64
C ALA A 63 6.96 -32.62 1.92
N ARG A 64 7.99 -32.63 1.08
CA ARG A 64 9.11 -31.68 1.17
C ARG A 64 8.66 -30.23 0.96
N GLU A 65 7.82 -29.97 -0.03
CA GLU A 65 7.26 -28.63 -0.26
C GLU A 65 6.45 -28.14 0.95
N ARG A 66 5.57 -29.00 1.50
CA ARG A 66 4.83 -28.68 2.73
C ARG A 66 5.75 -28.40 3.92
N ALA A 67 6.86 -29.13 4.04
CA ALA A 67 7.86 -28.90 5.09
C ALA A 67 8.55 -27.53 4.94
N PHE A 68 8.93 -27.14 3.71
CA PHE A 68 9.50 -25.80 3.47
C PHE A 68 8.51 -24.68 3.80
N VAL A 69 7.23 -24.82 3.41
CA VAL A 69 6.20 -23.83 3.74
C VAL A 69 6.03 -23.72 5.26
N ALA A 70 5.91 -24.83 5.97
CA ALA A 70 5.75 -24.85 7.43
C ALA A 70 6.96 -24.24 8.15
N LEU A 71 8.18 -24.59 7.73
CA LEU A 71 9.42 -24.03 8.27
C LEU A 71 9.45 -22.50 8.13
N ASN A 72 9.19 -21.99 6.93
CA ASN A 72 9.21 -20.55 6.70
C ASN A 72 8.12 -19.81 7.47
N GLN A 73 6.93 -20.39 7.60
CA GLN A 73 5.86 -19.83 8.44
C GLN A 73 6.28 -19.74 9.92
N GLU A 74 6.90 -20.79 10.46
CA GLU A 74 7.40 -20.81 11.83
C GLU A 74 8.48 -19.74 12.04
N TRP A 75 9.45 -19.64 11.15
CA TRP A 75 10.52 -18.64 11.24
C TRP A 75 10.00 -17.21 11.09
N PHE A 76 9.05 -16.98 10.20
CA PHE A 76 8.42 -15.68 10.03
C PHE A 76 7.68 -15.22 11.29
N ALA A 77 6.99 -16.16 11.96
CA ALA A 77 6.35 -15.93 13.24
C ALA A 77 7.38 -15.68 14.36
N ARG A 78 8.41 -16.55 14.46
CA ARG A 78 9.49 -16.47 15.46
C ARG A 78 10.23 -15.13 15.39
N LEU A 79 10.47 -14.63 14.19
CA LEU A 79 11.13 -13.35 13.95
C LEU A 79 10.19 -12.14 14.06
N CYS A 80 8.89 -12.36 14.33
CA CYS A 80 7.86 -11.32 14.46
C CYS A 80 7.77 -10.39 13.22
N LEU A 81 8.04 -10.91 12.03
CA LEU A 81 8.20 -10.09 10.81
C LEU A 81 6.88 -9.43 10.36
N ALA A 82 5.72 -10.03 10.65
CA ALA A 82 4.42 -9.43 10.35
C ALA A 82 4.04 -8.25 11.25
N ALA A 83 4.63 -8.14 12.45
CA ALA A 83 4.13 -7.26 13.50
C ALA A 83 4.01 -5.78 13.09
N PRO A 84 4.98 -5.17 12.37
CA PRO A 84 4.85 -3.79 11.93
C PRO A 84 3.68 -3.59 10.95
N VAL A 85 3.44 -4.54 10.04
CA VAL A 85 2.36 -4.47 9.06
C VAL A 85 1.00 -4.57 9.75
N LEU A 86 0.85 -5.53 10.67
CA LEU A 86 -0.39 -5.73 11.43
C LEU A 86 -0.75 -4.47 12.24
N LYS A 87 0.26 -3.86 12.90
CA LYS A 87 0.06 -2.62 13.64
C LYS A 87 -0.49 -1.50 12.77
N VAL A 88 0.01 -1.32 11.54
CA VAL A 88 -0.48 -0.27 10.64
C VAL A 88 -1.90 -0.56 10.15
N ILE A 89 -2.26 -1.82 9.93
CA ILE A 89 -3.63 -2.22 9.58
C ILE A 89 -4.60 -1.92 10.74
N GLU A 90 -4.18 -2.16 11.98
CA GLU A 90 -4.96 -1.85 13.19
C GLU A 90 -5.21 -0.34 13.38
N GLU A 91 -4.31 0.52 12.89
CA GLU A 91 -4.51 1.97 12.90
C GLU A 91 -5.63 2.44 11.94
N CYS A 92 -6.06 1.59 11.01
CA CYS A 92 -7.09 1.90 10.01
C CYS A 92 -8.28 0.92 10.13
N PRO A 93 -9.03 0.92 11.25
CA PRO A 93 -10.09 -0.06 11.50
C PRO A 93 -11.20 -0.01 10.45
N ASP A 94 -11.51 1.17 9.90
CA ASP A 94 -12.53 1.33 8.86
C ASP A 94 -12.16 0.62 7.54
N VAL A 95 -10.86 0.62 7.18
CA VAL A 95 -10.37 -0.11 6.00
C VAL A 95 -10.60 -1.61 6.20
N SER A 96 -10.24 -2.14 7.37
CA SER A 96 -10.45 -3.56 7.71
C SER A 96 -11.94 -3.91 7.81
N ALA A 97 -12.79 -2.99 8.28
CA ALA A 97 -14.23 -3.19 8.33
C ALA A 97 -14.89 -3.19 6.94
N ARG A 98 -14.32 -2.50 5.95
CA ARG A 98 -14.90 -2.33 4.60
C ARG A 98 -14.33 -3.28 3.55
N THR A 99 -13.32 -4.06 3.89
CA THR A 99 -12.70 -5.07 3.02
C THR A 99 -12.99 -6.48 3.53
N ALA A 100 -12.94 -7.48 2.65
CA ALA A 100 -13.21 -8.86 3.00
C ALA A 100 -12.00 -9.52 3.69
N ARG A 101 -10.80 -9.21 3.20
CA ARG A 101 -9.52 -9.76 3.62
C ARG A 101 -8.39 -8.88 3.10
N CYS A 102 -7.21 -9.05 3.69
CA CYS A 102 -5.95 -8.43 3.28
C CYS A 102 -4.94 -9.51 2.90
N ILE A 103 -4.33 -9.40 1.73
CA ILE A 103 -3.27 -10.30 1.25
C ILE A 103 -1.95 -9.53 1.21
N LEU A 104 -0.93 -10.00 1.92
CA LEU A 104 0.44 -9.53 1.79
C LEU A 104 1.13 -10.34 0.69
N ALA A 105 1.62 -9.68 -0.35
CA ALA A 105 2.23 -10.30 -1.53
C ALA A 105 3.63 -9.72 -1.80
N PRO A 106 4.51 -10.45 -2.51
CA PRO A 106 5.83 -9.94 -2.82
C PRO A 106 5.77 -8.82 -3.87
N ALA A 107 6.51 -7.74 -3.60
CA ALA A 107 6.97 -6.80 -4.61
C ALA A 107 8.43 -7.12 -4.98
N TYR A 108 8.78 -6.96 -6.25
CA TYR A 108 10.15 -7.19 -6.73
C TYR A 108 10.98 -5.90 -6.87
N ARG A 109 10.31 -4.74 -6.91
CA ARG A 109 10.95 -3.42 -7.03
C ARG A 109 10.27 -2.44 -6.10
N ALA A 110 11.00 -1.42 -5.65
CA ALA A 110 10.48 -0.40 -4.73
C ALA A 110 9.26 0.34 -5.28
N ARG A 111 9.21 0.57 -6.59
CA ARG A 111 8.07 1.21 -7.26
C ARG A 111 6.81 0.33 -7.36
N ASP A 112 6.96 -0.97 -7.09
CA ASP A 112 5.88 -1.95 -7.13
C ASP A 112 5.33 -2.22 -5.71
N GLU A 113 5.87 -1.53 -4.68
CA GLU A 113 5.33 -1.57 -3.32
C GLU A 113 4.13 -0.62 -3.23
N CYS A 114 2.95 -1.16 -2.92
CA CYS A 114 1.69 -0.41 -2.91
C CYS A 114 0.60 -1.16 -2.14
N ALA A 115 -0.54 -0.50 -1.87
CA ALA A 115 -1.79 -1.16 -1.51
C ALA A 115 -2.84 -0.96 -2.60
N GLU A 116 -3.55 -2.04 -2.96
CA GLU A 116 -4.57 -2.02 -4.02
C GLU A 116 -5.83 -2.76 -3.59
N LEU A 117 -6.98 -2.36 -4.15
CA LEU A 117 -8.25 -3.04 -3.96
C LEU A 117 -8.65 -3.85 -5.20
N TYR A 118 -9.05 -5.09 -4.98
CA TYR A 118 -9.55 -6.02 -5.99
C TYR A 118 -11.03 -6.31 -5.73
N GLY A 119 -11.82 -6.32 -6.82
CA GLY A 119 -13.26 -6.53 -6.72
C GLY A 119 -14.05 -5.33 -6.18
N HIS A 120 -13.41 -4.17 -6.03
CA HIS A 120 -14.12 -2.94 -5.68
C HIS A 120 -14.99 -2.50 -6.85
N THR A 121 -16.28 -2.34 -6.60
CA THR A 121 -17.24 -1.82 -7.57
C THR A 121 -18.24 -0.92 -6.84
N PRO A 122 -18.68 0.19 -7.44
CA PRO A 122 -19.64 1.11 -6.84
C PRO A 122 -21.07 0.55 -6.75
N LEU A 123 -21.30 -0.72 -7.14
CA LEU A 123 -22.61 -1.34 -7.10
C LEU A 123 -22.97 -1.83 -5.66
N PRO A 124 -24.17 -1.51 -5.14
CA PRO A 124 -24.58 -1.85 -3.77
C PRO A 124 -24.58 -3.34 -3.40
N CYS A 125 -24.63 -4.22 -4.41
CA CYS A 125 -24.74 -5.67 -4.23
C CYS A 125 -23.39 -6.41 -4.31
N ALA A 126 -22.28 -5.69 -4.47
CA ALA A 126 -20.98 -6.31 -4.52
C ALA A 126 -20.47 -6.66 -3.12
N GLY A 127 -19.83 -7.81 -2.99
CA GLY A 127 -19.12 -8.17 -1.76
C GLY A 127 -18.02 -7.15 -1.43
N LYS A 128 -17.54 -7.19 -0.19
CA LYS A 128 -16.41 -6.36 0.22
C LYS A 128 -15.18 -6.67 -0.65
N PRO A 129 -14.42 -5.66 -1.11
CA PRO A 129 -13.22 -5.89 -1.91
C PRO A 129 -12.13 -6.59 -1.10
N THR A 130 -11.20 -7.24 -1.81
CA THR A 130 -9.97 -7.76 -1.23
C THR A 130 -8.88 -6.71 -1.34
N MET A 131 -8.20 -6.39 -0.23
CA MET A 131 -7.02 -5.54 -0.23
C MET A 131 -5.77 -6.40 -0.46
N VAL A 132 -4.88 -5.94 -1.33
CA VAL A 132 -3.57 -6.57 -1.56
C VAL A 132 -2.51 -5.53 -1.27
N ILE A 133 -1.63 -5.84 -0.33
CA ILE A 133 -0.46 -5.03 0.02
C ILE A 133 0.76 -5.73 -0.56
N ARG A 134 1.48 -5.06 -1.47
CA ARG A 134 2.73 -5.58 -2.03
C ARG A 134 3.92 -4.97 -1.31
N LEU A 135 4.80 -5.81 -0.79
CA LEU A 135 5.99 -5.39 -0.05
C LEU A 135 7.22 -6.11 -0.55
N ARG A 136 8.35 -5.41 -0.59
CA ARG A 136 9.63 -6.06 -0.81
C ARG A 136 10.09 -6.78 0.46
N PRO A 137 10.74 -7.95 0.34
CA PRO A 137 11.38 -8.62 1.47
C PRO A 137 12.34 -7.69 2.25
N GLU A 138 13.10 -6.83 1.56
CA GLU A 138 14.05 -5.91 2.20
C GLU A 138 13.39 -4.75 2.96
N SER A 139 12.09 -4.51 2.77
CA SER A 139 11.36 -3.48 3.50
C SER A 139 11.07 -3.90 4.95
N PHE A 140 10.98 -5.22 5.21
CA PHE A 140 10.84 -5.75 6.57
C PHE A 140 12.07 -5.49 7.45
N ALA A 141 13.25 -5.32 6.85
CA ALA A 141 14.47 -4.93 7.56
C ALA A 141 14.52 -3.42 7.92
N ARG A 142 13.60 -2.62 7.38
CA ARG A 142 13.47 -1.17 7.62
C ARG A 142 12.04 -0.84 8.04
N PRO A 143 11.60 -1.31 9.22
CA PRO A 143 10.20 -1.26 9.62
C PRO A 143 9.63 0.16 9.71
N ASP A 144 10.43 1.17 10.03
CA ASP A 144 9.97 2.56 10.09
C ASP A 144 9.65 3.13 8.70
N GLU A 145 10.50 2.88 7.70
CA GLU A 145 10.25 3.27 6.31
C GLU A 145 9.04 2.54 5.74
N MET A 146 8.94 1.23 6.02
CA MET A 146 7.79 0.42 5.62
C MET A 146 6.49 0.90 6.27
N THR A 147 6.54 1.28 7.55
CA THR A 147 5.38 1.81 8.29
C THR A 147 4.88 3.11 7.66
N GLY A 148 5.78 4.03 7.31
CA GLY A 148 5.43 5.27 6.62
C GLY A 148 4.79 5.02 5.26
N LEU A 149 5.37 4.13 4.46
CA LEU A 149 4.79 3.70 3.18
C LEU A 149 3.37 3.13 3.37
N LEU A 150 3.21 2.16 4.27
CA LEU A 150 1.92 1.51 4.49
C LEU A 150 0.84 2.48 4.98
N ARG A 151 1.18 3.44 5.85
CA ARG A 151 0.24 4.49 6.27
C ARG A 151 -0.23 5.32 5.08
N HIS A 152 0.69 5.73 4.21
CA HIS A 152 0.35 6.47 2.99
C HIS A 152 -0.58 5.67 2.08
N GLU A 153 -0.23 4.41 1.79
CA GLU A 153 -1.02 3.54 0.93
C GLU A 153 -2.40 3.21 1.53
N LEU A 154 -2.50 2.97 2.83
CA LEU A 154 -3.79 2.71 3.49
C LEU A 154 -4.69 3.96 3.55
N MET A 155 -4.13 5.17 3.52
CA MET A 155 -4.93 6.40 3.41
C MET A 155 -5.55 6.53 2.01
N HIS A 156 -4.84 6.16 0.94
CA HIS A 156 -5.44 6.02 -0.39
C HIS A 156 -6.60 5.02 -0.37
N ILE A 157 -6.40 3.85 0.25
CA ILE A 157 -7.48 2.85 0.38
C ILE A 157 -8.65 3.38 1.20
N SER A 158 -8.40 4.10 2.29
CA SER A 158 -9.44 4.74 3.11
C SER A 158 -10.27 5.71 2.28
N ASP A 159 -9.62 6.58 1.51
CA ASP A 159 -10.28 7.55 0.63
C ASP A 159 -11.11 6.83 -0.45
N ILE A 160 -10.58 5.77 -1.08
CA ILE A 160 -11.32 4.98 -2.08
C ILE A 160 -12.58 4.33 -1.48
N LEU A 161 -12.52 3.89 -0.22
CA LEU A 161 -13.62 3.20 0.46
C LEU A 161 -14.63 4.14 1.13
N ASP A 162 -14.31 5.43 1.22
CA ASP A 162 -15.16 6.45 1.83
C ASP A 162 -16.15 7.05 0.81
N PRO A 163 -17.48 6.84 0.98
CA PRO A 163 -18.48 7.47 0.13
C PRO A 163 -18.43 9.00 0.15
N ALA A 164 -17.98 9.64 1.24
CA ALA A 164 -17.87 11.09 1.33
C ALA A 164 -16.73 11.63 0.46
N PHE A 165 -15.62 10.88 0.32
CA PHE A 165 -14.56 11.21 -0.62
C PHE A 165 -15.02 11.10 -2.07
N GLY A 166 -15.88 10.11 -2.36
CA GLY A 166 -16.57 9.99 -3.65
C GLY A 166 -15.65 9.56 -4.79
N TYR A 167 -14.74 8.62 -4.55
CA TYR A 167 -13.84 8.09 -5.56
C TYR A 167 -14.60 7.46 -6.73
N ASP A 168 -14.31 7.93 -7.95
CA ASP A 168 -14.79 7.31 -9.17
C ASP A 168 -13.64 6.48 -9.78
N PRO A 169 -13.78 5.15 -10.00
CA PRO A 169 -12.75 4.36 -10.69
C PRO A 169 -12.80 4.47 -12.22
N SER A 170 -13.79 5.20 -12.77
CA SER A 170 -14.07 5.33 -14.19
C SER A 170 -12.93 6.04 -14.93
N PRO A 171 -12.26 5.42 -15.93
CA PRO A 171 -11.23 6.08 -16.73
C PRO A 171 -11.71 7.36 -17.44
N GLN A 172 -13.03 7.48 -17.67
CA GLN A 172 -13.68 8.57 -18.37
C GLN A 172 -13.44 9.93 -17.70
N GLN A 173 -13.20 9.96 -16.38
CA GLN A 173 -12.91 11.19 -15.66
C GLN A 173 -11.61 11.88 -16.11
N PHE A 174 -10.69 11.12 -16.72
CA PHE A 174 -9.41 11.62 -17.21
C PHE A 174 -9.39 11.79 -18.73
N LEU A 175 -10.46 11.42 -19.44
CA LEU A 175 -10.55 11.58 -20.88
C LEU A 175 -10.73 13.05 -21.25
N HIS A 176 -9.95 13.50 -22.22
CA HIS A 176 -10.16 14.70 -23.02
C HIS A 176 -10.46 14.29 -24.47
N ASP A 177 -10.89 15.24 -25.30
CA ASP A 177 -11.18 15.02 -26.73
C ASP A 177 -10.00 14.34 -27.49
N ASP A 178 -8.76 14.56 -27.03
CA ASP A 178 -7.53 13.98 -27.58
C ASP A 178 -6.97 12.77 -26.79
N GLY A 179 -7.77 12.16 -25.91
CA GLY A 179 -7.37 11.06 -25.02
C GLY A 179 -7.01 11.52 -23.60
N VAL A 180 -6.35 10.65 -22.79
CA VAL A 180 -5.95 11.00 -21.42
C VAL A 180 -4.60 11.72 -21.42
N PRO A 181 -4.51 13.03 -21.11
CA PRO A 181 -3.22 13.70 -21.03
C PRO A 181 -2.45 13.18 -19.82
N THR A 182 -1.24 12.65 -20.02
CA THR A 182 -0.37 12.17 -18.92
C THR A 182 -0.20 13.23 -17.82
N VAL A 183 -0.14 14.51 -18.21
CA VAL A 183 -0.06 15.66 -17.30
C VAL A 183 -1.23 15.73 -16.32
N LEU A 184 -2.45 15.39 -16.73
CA LEU A 184 -3.61 15.43 -15.84
C LEU A 184 -3.50 14.35 -14.76
N ARG A 185 -3.08 13.14 -15.14
CA ARG A 185 -2.85 12.04 -14.19
C ARG A 185 -1.72 12.36 -13.21
N ASP A 186 -0.63 12.94 -13.69
CA ASP A 186 0.50 13.32 -12.84
C ASP A 186 0.10 14.38 -11.80
N ARG A 187 -0.68 15.39 -12.22
CA ARG A 187 -1.22 16.42 -11.32
C ARG A 187 -2.17 15.82 -10.29
N TYR A 188 -3.10 14.97 -10.72
CA TYR A 188 -4.05 14.30 -9.83
C TYR A 188 -3.33 13.47 -8.78
N ARG A 189 -2.39 12.63 -9.20
CA ARG A 189 -1.58 11.81 -8.28
C ARG A 189 -0.85 12.69 -7.27
N VAL A 190 -0.13 13.71 -7.73
CA VAL A 190 0.66 14.56 -6.83
C VAL A 190 -0.21 15.39 -5.88
N LEU A 191 -1.40 15.83 -6.30
CA LEU A 191 -2.34 16.50 -5.41
C LEU A 191 -2.85 15.55 -4.33
N TRP A 192 -3.29 14.36 -4.71
CA TRP A 192 -3.81 13.37 -3.77
C TRP A 192 -2.73 12.92 -2.78
N ASP A 193 -1.54 12.62 -3.28
CA ASP A 193 -0.42 12.23 -2.44
C ASP A 193 -0.03 13.36 -1.45
N THR A 194 0.01 14.62 -1.89
CA THR A 194 0.29 15.77 -1.01
C THR A 194 -0.79 15.93 0.07
N TYR A 195 -2.06 15.75 -0.28
CA TYR A 195 -3.17 15.81 0.67
C TYR A 195 -3.10 14.70 1.71
N ILE A 196 -2.79 13.46 1.30
CA ILE A 196 -2.60 12.32 2.21
C ILE A 196 -1.42 12.56 3.16
N ASP A 197 -0.27 12.97 2.64
CA ASP A 197 0.91 13.23 3.48
C ASP A 197 0.64 14.37 4.47
N GLY A 198 -0.14 15.37 4.07
CA GLY A 198 -0.65 16.43 4.92
C GLY A 198 -1.46 15.90 6.11
N ARG A 199 -2.50 15.10 5.83
CA ARG A 199 -3.34 14.45 6.85
C ARG A 199 -2.54 13.57 7.80
N LEU A 200 -1.62 12.76 7.29
CA LEU A 200 -0.77 11.90 8.13
C LEU A 200 0.10 12.70 9.11
N VAL A 201 0.61 13.87 8.69
CA VAL A 201 1.36 14.77 9.58
C VAL A 201 0.46 15.42 10.62
N GLN A 202 -0.73 15.88 10.22
CA GLN A 202 -1.70 16.49 11.14
C GLN A 202 -2.20 15.49 12.20
N GLU A 203 -2.36 14.22 11.83
CA GLU A 203 -2.70 13.12 12.74
C GLU A 203 -1.52 12.68 13.64
N GLY A 204 -0.32 13.24 13.46
CA GLY A 204 0.88 12.87 14.24
C GLY A 204 1.45 11.48 13.89
N ARG A 205 1.05 10.90 12.76
CA ARG A 205 1.47 9.57 12.30
C ARG A 205 2.70 9.60 11.39
N GLY A 206 3.11 10.79 10.95
CA GLY A 206 4.24 11.01 10.06
C GLY A 206 3.92 10.61 8.61
N ALA A 207 4.40 11.41 7.66
CA ALA A 207 4.21 11.14 6.23
C ALA A 207 5.07 9.97 5.74
N GLY A 208 4.63 9.33 4.65
CA GLY A 208 5.37 8.22 4.02
C GLY A 208 6.69 8.67 3.39
N ILE A 209 6.81 9.96 3.05
CA ILE A 209 8.06 10.58 2.61
C ILE A 209 8.30 11.92 3.33
N PRO A 210 9.55 12.42 3.37
CA PRO A 210 9.85 13.73 3.98
C PRO A 210 9.12 14.88 3.30
N TYR A 211 8.69 15.88 4.09
CA TYR A 211 8.01 17.10 3.63
C TYR A 211 8.69 17.75 2.41
N GLU A 212 10.00 17.97 2.48
CA GLU A 212 10.75 18.62 1.40
C GLU A 212 10.78 17.79 0.11
N ARG A 213 10.72 16.46 0.22
CA ARG A 213 10.65 15.58 -0.95
C ARG A 213 9.29 15.72 -1.63
N ARG A 214 8.20 15.70 -0.86
CA ARG A 214 6.84 15.92 -1.39
C ARG A 214 6.70 17.31 -1.99
N ARG A 215 7.19 18.33 -1.30
CA ARG A 215 7.20 19.72 -1.78
C ARG A 215 7.98 19.86 -3.09
N THR A 216 9.15 19.24 -3.21
CA THR A 216 9.94 19.25 -4.44
C THR A 216 9.18 18.61 -5.60
N GLU A 217 8.58 17.43 -5.39
CA GLU A 217 7.77 16.76 -6.41
C GLU A 217 6.57 17.63 -6.84
N PHE A 218 5.86 18.21 -5.87
CA PHE A 218 4.76 19.13 -6.13
C PHE A 218 5.21 20.31 -6.99
N CYS A 219 6.27 21.02 -6.58
CA CYS A 219 6.79 22.16 -7.34
C CYS A 219 7.23 21.76 -8.76
N LEU A 220 7.73 20.54 -8.97
CA LEU A 220 8.10 20.05 -10.30
C LEU A 220 6.89 19.80 -11.21
N VAL A 221 5.80 19.26 -10.67
CA VAL A 221 4.55 19.02 -11.44
C VAL A 221 3.75 20.31 -11.64
N PHE A 222 3.83 21.24 -10.69
CA PHE A 222 3.08 22.50 -10.67
C PHE A 222 3.93 23.74 -11.01
N LYS A 223 5.02 23.58 -11.78
CA LYS A 223 5.91 24.69 -12.22
C LYS A 223 5.18 25.86 -12.89
N MET A 224 4.00 25.63 -13.48
CA MET A 224 3.21 26.70 -14.10
C MET A 224 2.64 27.70 -13.08
N LEU A 225 2.68 27.37 -11.79
CA LEU A 225 2.27 28.25 -10.71
C LEU A 225 3.43 29.08 -10.15
N ASP A 226 4.67 28.90 -10.62
CA ASP A 226 5.82 29.63 -10.10
C ASP A 226 5.60 31.16 -10.15
N PRO A 227 5.93 31.90 -9.07
CA PRO A 227 6.56 31.45 -7.82
C PRO A 227 5.57 31.02 -6.72
N LEU A 228 4.27 30.96 -7.02
CA LEU A 228 3.19 30.65 -6.07
C LEU A 228 3.02 29.15 -5.79
N ASN A 229 3.77 28.28 -6.47
CA ASN A 229 3.71 26.83 -6.30
C ASN A 229 3.97 26.37 -4.85
N ILE A 230 4.81 27.08 -4.09
CA ILE A 230 5.08 26.79 -2.68
C ILE A 230 3.84 27.09 -1.83
N ALA A 231 3.22 28.25 -2.02
CA ALA A 231 1.99 28.60 -1.31
C ALA A 231 0.83 27.67 -1.68
N ALA A 232 0.78 27.24 -2.95
CA ALA A 232 -0.17 26.23 -3.41
C ALA A 232 0.07 24.86 -2.74
N PHE A 233 1.32 24.45 -2.60
CA PHE A 233 1.68 23.24 -1.87
C PHE A 233 1.21 23.30 -0.41
N ASP A 234 1.52 24.38 0.30
CA ASP A 234 1.15 24.54 1.71
C ASP A 234 -0.38 24.49 1.90
N LYS A 235 -1.16 25.03 0.95
CA LYS A 235 -2.63 24.94 0.95
C LYS A 235 -3.15 23.52 0.81
N VAL A 236 -2.61 22.72 -0.11
CA VAL A 236 -3.04 21.32 -0.29
C VAL A 236 -2.59 20.46 0.87
N PHE A 237 -1.36 20.65 1.34
CA PHE A 237 -0.80 19.92 2.49
C PHE A 237 -1.54 20.25 3.80
N GLY A 238 -2.04 21.48 3.93
CA GLY A 238 -2.83 21.93 5.07
C GLY A 238 -4.35 21.73 4.93
N ALA A 239 -4.84 21.18 3.81
CA ALA A 239 -6.28 21.05 3.58
C ALA A 239 -6.92 20.03 4.54
N VAL A 240 -8.11 20.36 5.05
CA VAL A 240 -8.84 19.52 6.02
C VAL A 240 -9.63 18.43 5.31
N GLU A 241 -10.43 18.80 4.32
CA GLU A 241 -11.23 17.86 3.53
C GLU A 241 -11.16 18.21 2.04
N LEU A 242 -10.64 17.28 1.25
CA LEU A 242 -10.72 17.31 -0.21
C LEU A 242 -11.42 16.04 -0.70
N THR A 243 -12.46 16.21 -1.51
CA THR A 243 -13.12 15.13 -2.23
C THR A 243 -12.35 14.78 -3.50
N HIS A 244 -12.58 13.57 -4.01
CA HIS A 244 -12.09 13.12 -5.30
C HIS A 244 -12.36 14.13 -6.43
N ARG A 245 -13.60 14.66 -6.46
CA ARG A 245 -14.02 15.65 -7.45
C ARG A 245 -13.19 16.94 -7.37
N GLN A 246 -12.97 17.47 -6.16
CA GLN A 246 -12.18 18.68 -5.97
C GLN A 246 -10.73 18.46 -6.41
N ILE A 247 -10.10 17.34 -6.03
CA ILE A 247 -8.74 17.01 -6.48
C ILE A 247 -8.66 16.96 -8.01
N LEU A 248 -9.65 16.36 -8.67
CA LEU A 248 -9.72 16.31 -10.13
C LEU A 248 -9.92 17.69 -10.77
N GLU A 249 -10.77 18.54 -10.20
CA GLU A 249 -10.98 19.91 -10.65
C GLU A 249 -9.71 20.77 -10.51
N LEU A 250 -9.00 20.66 -9.37
CA LEU A 250 -7.70 21.30 -9.14
C LEU A 250 -6.63 20.79 -10.13
N SER A 251 -6.66 19.52 -10.49
CA SER A 251 -5.74 18.94 -11.48
C SER A 251 -5.95 19.54 -12.88
N ARG A 252 -7.21 19.81 -13.24
CA ARG A 252 -7.60 20.46 -14.50
C ARG A 252 -7.28 21.95 -14.49
N SER A 253 -7.49 22.61 -13.35
CA SER A 253 -7.32 24.06 -13.18
C SER A 253 -6.39 24.40 -12.00
N PRO A 254 -5.06 24.22 -12.13
CA PRO A 254 -4.14 24.36 -11.00
C PRO A 254 -4.15 25.71 -10.28
N ARG A 255 -4.57 26.79 -10.94
CA ARG A 255 -4.66 28.12 -10.30
C ARG A 255 -5.68 28.15 -9.15
N ALA A 256 -6.73 27.32 -9.22
CA ALA A 256 -7.75 27.24 -8.18
C ALA A 256 -7.20 26.72 -6.84
N ILE A 257 -6.02 26.08 -6.83
CA ILE A 257 -5.36 25.66 -5.58
C ILE A 257 -5.12 26.86 -4.65
N LEU A 258 -4.84 28.04 -5.20
CA LEU A 258 -4.58 29.25 -4.43
C LEU A 258 -5.84 29.78 -3.71
N GLU A 259 -7.02 29.32 -4.13
CA GLU A 259 -8.32 29.71 -3.61
C GLU A 259 -8.82 28.75 -2.52
N ILE A 260 -8.13 27.63 -2.25
CA ILE A 260 -8.45 26.73 -1.14
C ILE A 260 -8.31 27.50 0.17
N ASP A 261 -9.39 27.62 0.93
CA ASP A 261 -9.36 28.22 2.24
C ASP A 261 -8.56 27.32 3.19
N ALA A 262 -7.50 27.88 3.76
CA ALA A 262 -6.78 27.23 4.86
C ALA A 262 -7.59 27.52 6.13
N GLU A 263 -8.58 26.68 6.43
CA GLU A 263 -9.19 26.71 7.76
C GLU A 263 -8.11 26.33 8.78
N ARG A 264 -7.81 27.27 9.69
CA ARG A 264 -6.81 27.15 10.75
C ARG A 264 -7.44 26.58 12.02
#